data_AF-A0AAV0D5H1-F1
#
_entry.id   AF-A0AAV0D5H1-F1
#
_cell.length_a   1.000
_cell.length_b   1.000
_cell.length_c   1.000
_cell.angle_alpha   90.00
_cell.angle_beta   90.00
_cell.angle_gamma   90.00
#
_symmetry.space_group_name_H-M   'P 1'
#
loop_
_entity.id
_entity.type
_entity.pdbx_description
1 polymer ?
#
loop_
_entity_poly.entity_id
_entity_poly.type
_entity_poly.pdbx_seq_one_letter_code
_entity_poly.pdbx_strand_id
1 'polypeptide(L)'
;MMPTMEVEEAETKILANREDGVSEKDSKVLQFLDSLDSYLILMDTLSSTLRQGNLELSSARLSMGVSRINSTLLDLKPHSATTVVDVILSGGSKMDHMFFKLCKWADSSGPESPSNESKSNKEGSLHEAQGKKQEDSGSPCTLDDKAKRERLKSLSMFGMLVSPKLRAAQLSYETAVDTIVEIANMRMSLLQAYSEVAEEIRTTRNN
;
A
#
# COMPACT_ATOMS: atom_id res chain seq x y z
N MET A 1 11.55 -66.27 47.74
CA MET A 1 10.28 -66.13 47.01
C MET A 1 10.09 -64.65 46.73
N MET A 2 9.74 -64.35 45.48
CA MET A 2 9.68 -63.05 44.78
C MET A 2 8.61 -62.05 45.37
N PRO A 3 8.52 -60.80 44.84
CA PRO A 3 8.23 -59.52 45.49
C PRO A 3 6.86 -58.91 45.11
N THR A 4 6.54 -57.73 45.66
CA THR A 4 5.58 -56.69 45.18
C THR A 4 5.65 -55.53 46.20
N MET A 5 5.66 -54.24 45.89
CA MET A 5 5.14 -53.48 44.76
C MET A 5 5.93 -52.17 44.61
N GLU A 6 6.64 -52.06 43.50
CA GLU A 6 6.99 -50.81 42.83
C GLU A 6 5.72 -50.28 42.15
N VAL A 7 4.97 -49.34 42.74
CA VAL A 7 3.85 -48.70 42.03
C VAL A 7 3.79 -47.18 42.24
N GLU A 8 4.41 -46.61 43.27
CA GLU A 8 4.30 -45.15 43.49
C GLU A 8 5.38 -44.28 42.81
N GLU A 9 6.40 -44.86 42.17
CA GLU A 9 7.48 -44.07 41.56
C GLU A 9 7.34 -43.87 40.04
N ALA A 10 6.23 -44.34 39.44
CA ALA A 10 5.96 -44.20 38.01
C ALA A 10 5.11 -42.97 37.66
N GLU A 11 4.30 -42.45 38.58
CA GLU A 11 3.38 -41.34 38.29
C GLU A 11 4.02 -39.95 38.46
N THR A 12 5.13 -39.84 39.20
CA THR A 12 5.82 -38.56 39.43
C THR A 12 6.86 -38.22 38.36
N LYS A 13 7.18 -39.14 37.44
CA LYS A 13 8.15 -38.92 36.35
C LYS A 13 7.53 -38.49 35.01
N ILE A 14 6.21 -38.56 34.86
CA ILE A 14 5.54 -38.18 33.60
C ILE A 14 5.24 -36.66 33.54
N LEU A 15 5.30 -35.94 34.67
CA LEU A 15 4.97 -34.51 34.72
C LEU A 15 6.18 -33.57 34.53
N ALA A 16 7.41 -34.09 34.37
CA ALA A 16 8.62 -33.27 34.27
C ALA A 16 9.11 -33.00 32.84
N ASN A 17 8.42 -33.52 31.80
CA ASN A 17 8.78 -33.33 30.38
C ASN A 17 7.76 -32.46 29.62
N ARG A 18 7.03 -31.60 30.33
CA ARG A 18 6.32 -30.51 29.66
C ARG A 18 7.31 -29.35 29.52
N GLU A 19 8.20 -29.47 28.54
CA GLU A 19 8.86 -28.30 27.94
C GLU A 19 7.74 -27.44 27.35
N ASP A 20 7.23 -26.52 28.18
CA ASP A 20 6.15 -25.56 27.86
C ASP A 20 6.69 -24.39 27.03
N GLY A 21 7.64 -24.70 26.13
CA GLY A 21 8.24 -23.77 25.19
C GLY A 21 8.18 -24.41 23.82
N VAL A 22 7.39 -23.81 22.93
CA VAL A 22 7.43 -24.12 21.50
C VAL A 22 8.90 -24.20 21.08
N SER A 23 9.33 -25.35 20.53
CA SER A 23 10.70 -25.50 20.05
C SER A 23 11.02 -24.36 19.08
N GLU A 24 12.24 -23.82 19.09
CA GLU A 24 12.63 -22.71 18.20
C GLU A 24 12.26 -22.99 16.72
N LYS A 25 12.33 -24.27 16.33
CA LYS A 25 11.87 -24.82 15.05
C LYS A 25 10.38 -24.56 14.80
N ASP A 26 9.55 -24.97 15.74
CA ASP A 26 8.10 -24.83 15.66
C ASP A 26 7.73 -23.34 15.63
N SER A 27 8.49 -22.47 16.33
CA SER A 27 8.27 -21.02 16.29
C SER A 27 8.47 -20.43 14.90
N LYS A 28 9.50 -20.85 14.16
CA LYS A 28 9.74 -20.36 12.79
C LYS A 28 8.69 -20.86 11.80
N VAL A 29 8.24 -22.12 11.98
CA VAL A 29 7.14 -22.67 11.19
C VAL A 29 5.84 -21.91 11.45
N LEU A 30 5.52 -21.61 12.71
CA LEU A 30 4.35 -20.80 13.07
C LEU A 30 4.44 -19.40 12.46
N GLN A 31 5.59 -18.73 12.57
CA GLN A 31 5.79 -17.41 11.95
C GLN A 31 5.58 -17.42 10.43
N PHE A 32 6.04 -18.48 9.74
CA PHE A 32 5.79 -18.67 8.31
C PHE A 32 4.29 -18.83 8.02
N LEU A 33 3.58 -19.66 8.79
CA LEU A 33 2.15 -19.88 8.62
C LEU A 33 1.32 -18.62 8.90
N ASP A 34 1.66 -17.87 9.96
CA ASP A 34 1.02 -16.59 10.29
C ASP A 34 1.24 -15.54 9.19
N SER A 35 2.44 -15.50 8.63
CA SER A 35 2.78 -14.62 7.50
C SER A 35 2.00 -15.00 6.23
N LEU A 36 1.80 -16.30 6.00
CA LEU A 36 1.03 -16.81 4.86
C LEU A 36 -0.45 -16.48 5.00
N ASP A 37 -1.03 -16.70 6.18
CA ASP A 37 -2.42 -16.36 6.46
C ASP A 37 -2.67 -14.85 6.28
N SER A 38 -1.80 -14.03 6.87
CA SER A 38 -1.84 -12.57 6.69
C SER A 38 -1.76 -12.15 5.22
N TYR A 39 -0.88 -12.80 4.44
CA TYR A 39 -0.78 -12.56 3.00
C TYR A 39 -2.07 -12.93 2.25
N LEU A 40 -2.69 -14.06 2.58
CA LEU A 40 -3.94 -14.50 1.96
C LEU A 40 -5.10 -13.56 2.29
N ILE A 41 -5.21 -13.10 3.54
CA ILE A 41 -6.20 -12.10 3.97
C ILE A 41 -6.03 -10.79 3.18
N LEU A 42 -4.79 -10.33 2.99
CA LEU A 42 -4.52 -9.13 2.19
C LEU A 42 -4.91 -9.32 0.71
N MET A 43 -4.64 -10.50 0.13
CA MET A 43 -5.03 -10.81 -1.25
C MET A 43 -6.56 -10.82 -1.42
N ASP A 44 -7.30 -11.35 -0.45
CA ASP A 44 -8.76 -11.36 -0.46
C ASP A 44 -9.33 -9.95 -0.28
N THR A 45 -8.72 -9.16 0.61
CA THR A 45 -9.04 -7.74 0.83
C THR A 45 -8.82 -6.92 -0.44
N LEU A 46 -7.70 -7.13 -1.14
CA LEU A 46 -7.43 -6.50 -2.43
C LEU A 46 -8.49 -6.88 -3.46
N SER A 47 -8.85 -8.16 -3.55
CA SER A 47 -9.86 -8.66 -4.48
C SER A 47 -11.23 -8.05 -4.23
N SER A 48 -11.65 -7.95 -2.97
CA SER A 48 -12.91 -7.29 -2.58
C SER A 48 -12.91 -5.81 -2.94
N THR A 49 -11.82 -5.10 -2.60
CA THR A 49 -11.65 -3.67 -2.88
C THR A 49 -11.67 -3.37 -4.38
N LEU A 50 -11.00 -4.18 -5.20
CA LEU A 50 -11.02 -4.03 -6.67
C LEU A 50 -12.40 -4.30 -7.26
N ARG A 51 -13.12 -5.33 -6.78
CA ARG A 51 -14.50 -5.60 -7.23
C ARG A 51 -15.43 -4.44 -6.90
N GLN A 52 -15.31 -3.87 -5.70
CA GLN A 52 -16.07 -2.69 -5.28
C GLN A 52 -15.78 -1.49 -6.17
N GLY A 53 -14.49 -1.18 -6.38
CA GLY A 53 -14.08 -0.07 -7.25
C GLY A 53 -14.55 -0.23 -8.70
N ASN A 54 -14.46 -1.44 -9.26
CA ASN A 54 -14.94 -1.74 -10.61
C ASN A 54 -16.47 -1.60 -10.74
N LEU A 55 -17.22 -2.02 -9.73
CA LEU A 55 -18.68 -1.86 -9.70
C LEU A 55 -19.09 -0.38 -9.61
N GLU A 56 -18.40 0.39 -8.77
CA GLU A 56 -18.63 1.83 -8.60
C GLU A 56 -18.26 2.60 -9.88
N LEU A 57 -17.14 2.26 -10.52
CA LEU A 57 -16.75 2.83 -11.80
C LEU A 57 -17.79 2.53 -12.89
N SER A 58 -18.29 1.30 -12.94
CA SER A 58 -19.34 0.90 -13.88
C SER A 58 -20.64 1.68 -13.63
N SER A 59 -21.02 1.86 -12.36
CA SER A 59 -22.19 2.66 -11.96
C SER A 59 -22.01 4.14 -12.31
N ALA A 60 -20.80 4.67 -12.16
CA ALA A 60 -20.46 6.03 -12.57
C ALA A 60 -20.58 6.18 -14.08
N ARG A 61 -20.10 5.20 -14.86
CA ARG A 61 -20.19 5.19 -16.32
C ARG A 61 -21.64 5.13 -16.81
N LEU A 62 -22.50 4.38 -16.15
CA LEU A 62 -23.94 4.34 -16.46
C LEU A 62 -24.61 5.70 -16.20
N SER A 63 -24.35 6.31 -15.04
CA SER A 63 -25.01 7.56 -14.64
C SER A 63 -24.45 8.81 -15.35
N MET A 64 -23.14 8.87 -15.58
CA MET A 64 -22.48 9.99 -16.25
C MET A 64 -22.49 9.83 -17.78
N GLY A 65 -22.65 8.62 -18.30
CA GLY A 65 -22.61 8.32 -19.73
C GLY A 65 -21.23 7.83 -20.19
N VAL A 66 -21.25 6.86 -21.12
CA VAL A 66 -20.05 6.15 -21.62
C VAL A 66 -19.04 7.04 -22.33
N SER A 67 -19.45 8.21 -22.84
CA SER A 67 -18.56 9.17 -23.49
C SER A 67 -17.71 9.95 -22.50
N ARG A 68 -18.22 10.15 -21.26
CA ARG A 68 -17.52 10.91 -20.21
C ARG A 68 -16.54 10.06 -19.43
N ILE A 69 -16.78 8.76 -19.27
CA ILE A 69 -15.84 7.82 -18.64
C ILE A 69 -15.35 6.86 -19.71
N ASN A 70 -14.25 7.24 -20.35
CA ASN A 70 -13.64 6.51 -21.46
C ASN A 70 -12.11 6.63 -21.38
N SER A 71 -11.40 5.57 -21.78
CA SER A 71 -9.94 5.54 -21.85
C SER A 71 -9.38 6.56 -22.84
N THR A 72 -10.14 6.96 -23.85
CA THR A 72 -9.73 7.99 -24.82
C THR A 72 -9.62 9.39 -24.23
N LEU A 73 -10.20 9.64 -23.05
CA LEU A 73 -10.08 10.92 -22.32
C LEU A 73 -8.86 10.96 -21.41
N LEU A 74 -8.15 9.84 -21.26
CA LEU A 74 -6.93 9.80 -20.46
C LEU A 74 -5.86 10.61 -21.18
N ASP A 75 -5.26 11.57 -20.47
CA ASP A 75 -4.11 12.30 -20.98
C ASP A 75 -2.92 11.33 -21.04
N LEU A 76 -2.51 10.96 -22.26
CA LEU A 76 -1.37 10.08 -22.49
C LEU A 76 -0.05 10.86 -22.55
N LYS A 77 -0.07 12.16 -22.29
CA LYS A 77 1.17 12.94 -22.19
C LYS A 77 1.99 12.46 -21.00
N PRO A 78 3.33 12.49 -21.11
CA PRO A 78 4.19 12.22 -19.97
C PRO A 78 3.88 13.20 -18.84
N HIS A 79 3.54 12.68 -17.66
CA HIS A 79 3.34 13.46 -16.46
C HIS A 79 3.98 12.74 -15.28
N SER A 80 4.42 13.51 -14.28
CA SER A 80 4.92 12.94 -13.03
C SER A 80 3.81 12.13 -12.36
N ALA A 81 4.16 10.98 -11.79
CA ALA A 81 3.22 10.15 -11.08
C ALA A 81 2.79 10.83 -9.78
N THR A 82 1.48 10.88 -9.54
CA THR A 82 0.90 11.42 -8.31
C THR A 82 1.19 10.53 -7.09
N THR A 83 1.45 9.24 -7.31
CA THR A 83 1.80 8.26 -6.28
C THR A 83 3.03 7.50 -6.73
N VAL A 84 4.05 7.44 -5.87
CA VAL A 84 5.34 6.79 -6.13
C VAL A 84 5.59 5.74 -5.06
N VAL A 85 6.29 4.66 -5.41
CA VAL A 85 6.75 3.66 -4.44
C VAL A 85 8.25 3.79 -4.29
N ASP A 86 8.69 4.05 -3.07
CA ASP A 86 10.10 4.06 -2.70
C ASP A 86 10.51 2.69 -2.18
N VAL A 87 11.69 2.24 -2.60
CA VAL A 87 12.31 1.01 -2.12
C VAL A 87 13.36 1.36 -1.09
N ILE A 88 13.18 0.86 0.14
CA ILE A 88 14.10 1.03 1.25
C ILE A 88 14.84 -0.29 1.45
N LEU A 89 16.17 -0.23 1.38
CA LEU A 89 17.06 -1.37 1.63
C LEU A 89 17.69 -1.20 3.02
N SER A 90 17.38 -2.10 3.95
CA SER A 90 18.01 -2.15 5.27
C SER A 90 19.12 -3.21 5.27
N GLY A 91 20.38 -2.79 5.23
CA GLY A 91 21.55 -3.67 5.35
C GLY A 91 22.27 -3.94 4.03
N GLY A 92 23.61 -3.90 4.06
CA GLY A 92 24.48 -3.91 2.87
C GLY A 92 24.75 -5.27 2.23
N SER A 93 24.07 -6.34 2.63
CA SER A 93 24.32 -7.69 2.09
C SER A 93 23.01 -8.43 1.85
N LYS A 94 22.62 -8.53 0.57
CA LYS A 94 21.49 -9.30 0.02
C LYS A 94 20.09 -8.83 0.48
N MET A 95 19.08 -9.39 -0.18
CA MET A 95 17.63 -9.14 -0.10
C MET A 95 17.02 -9.23 1.32
N ASP A 96 17.83 -9.27 2.38
CA ASP A 96 17.41 -9.61 3.74
C ASP A 96 16.33 -8.66 4.26
N HIS A 97 16.37 -7.36 3.93
CA HIS A 97 15.33 -6.42 4.34
C HIS A 97 15.05 -5.36 3.28
N MET A 98 14.30 -5.74 2.24
CA MET A 98 13.69 -4.82 1.29
C MET A 98 12.28 -4.44 1.75
N PHE A 99 12.02 -3.14 1.89
CA PHE A 99 10.71 -2.61 2.29
C PHE A 99 10.21 -1.58 1.27
N PHE A 100 8.95 -1.68 0.90
CA PHE A 100 8.26 -0.79 -0.02
C PHE A 100 7.47 0.25 0.77
N LYS A 101 7.73 1.52 0.48
CA LYS A 101 6.99 2.65 1.06
C LYS A 101 6.22 3.37 -0.03
N LEU A 102 4.91 3.53 0.19
CA LEU A 102 4.09 4.32 -0.72
C LEU A 102 4.16 5.80 -0.36
N CYS A 103 4.53 6.62 -1.33
CA CYS A 103 4.63 8.06 -1.24
C CYS A 103 3.51 8.68 -2.08
N LYS A 104 2.43 9.09 -1.42
CA LYS A 104 1.28 9.75 -2.06
C LYS A 104 1.52 11.25 -2.17
N TRP A 105 1.25 11.77 -3.35
CA TRP A 105 1.24 13.19 -3.67
C TRP A 105 2.57 13.84 -3.31
N ALA A 106 3.68 13.20 -3.66
CA ALA A 106 5.03 13.68 -3.34
C ALA A 106 5.09 15.21 -3.53
N ASP A 107 5.59 15.92 -2.51
CA ASP A 107 5.92 17.33 -2.68
C ASP A 107 6.79 17.42 -3.93
N SER A 108 6.30 18.16 -4.92
CA SER A 108 7.06 18.52 -6.10
C SER A 108 8.17 19.48 -5.68
N SER A 109 9.15 18.98 -4.94
CA SER A 109 10.46 19.59 -4.73
C SER A 109 11.52 18.78 -5.48
N GLY A 110 11.19 18.37 -6.72
CA GLY A 110 12.22 18.00 -7.68
C GLY A 110 13.06 19.23 -8.04
N PRO A 111 14.37 19.06 -8.30
CA PRO A 111 15.28 20.18 -8.52
C PRO A 111 14.86 20.95 -9.77
N GLU A 112 14.87 22.28 -9.67
CA GLU A 112 14.60 23.19 -10.77
C GLU A 112 15.47 22.84 -11.99
N SER A 113 14.83 22.52 -13.11
CA SER A 113 15.47 22.61 -14.41
C SER A 113 15.45 24.07 -14.86
N PRO A 114 16.60 24.69 -15.20
CA PRO A 114 16.63 26.05 -15.69
C PRO A 114 16.21 26.04 -17.17
N SER A 115 14.99 26.47 -17.46
CA SER A 115 14.59 26.76 -18.85
C SER A 115 14.36 28.24 -19.02
N ASN A 116 15.30 28.82 -19.76
CA ASN A 116 15.53 30.22 -20.03
C ASN A 116 14.29 31.01 -20.49
N GLU A 117 14.34 32.29 -20.12
CA GLU A 117 13.49 33.37 -20.60
C GLU A 117 13.33 33.38 -22.13
N SER A 118 12.10 33.65 -22.60
CA SER A 118 11.92 34.55 -23.74
C SER A 118 10.61 35.31 -23.59
N LYS A 119 10.76 36.61 -23.33
CA LYS A 119 9.73 37.63 -23.32
C LYS A 119 9.18 37.81 -24.75
N SER A 120 7.87 37.93 -24.89
CA SER A 120 7.27 38.83 -25.87
C SER A 120 5.99 39.43 -25.33
N ASN A 121 5.77 40.67 -25.70
CA ASN A 121 5.11 41.75 -24.98
C ASN A 121 3.86 42.19 -25.75
N LYS A 122 2.78 42.54 -25.02
CA LYS A 122 1.70 43.52 -25.39
C LYS A 122 0.78 43.18 -26.59
N GLU A 123 -0.50 43.58 -26.69
CA GLU A 123 -1.35 44.56 -26.00
C GLU A 123 -2.84 44.36 -26.39
N GLY A 124 -3.77 44.81 -25.53
CA GLY A 124 -5.18 45.19 -25.86
C GLY A 124 -6.25 44.10 -25.61
N SER A 125 -7.34 44.28 -24.86
CA SER A 125 -8.00 45.49 -24.35
C SER A 125 -8.99 45.15 -23.22
N LEU A 126 -8.97 46.02 -22.20
CA LEU A 126 -9.94 46.41 -21.16
C LEU A 126 -11.36 45.81 -21.14
N HIS A 127 -11.82 45.40 -19.94
CA HIS A 127 -12.71 46.22 -19.10
C HIS A 127 -12.77 45.73 -17.64
N GLU A 128 -12.63 46.68 -16.71
CA GLU A 128 -12.65 46.58 -15.25
C GLU A 128 -14.03 46.32 -14.65
N ALA A 129 -14.07 45.62 -13.51
CA ALA A 129 -14.77 46.09 -12.32
C ALA A 129 -14.11 45.50 -11.05
N GLN A 130 -13.63 46.41 -10.20
CA GLN A 130 -12.89 46.19 -8.95
C GLN A 130 -13.69 45.46 -7.86
N GLY A 131 -12.99 44.72 -6.98
CA GLY A 131 -13.64 44.06 -5.85
C GLY A 131 -12.78 43.42 -4.75
N LYS A 132 -11.59 43.97 -4.44
CA LYS A 132 -10.87 43.87 -3.14
C LYS A 132 -10.27 42.53 -2.65
N LYS A 133 -8.95 42.63 -2.44
CA LYS A 133 -8.11 42.09 -1.33
C LYS A 133 -7.97 40.58 -1.17
N GLN A 134 -6.87 40.12 -1.74
CA GLN A 134 -5.83 39.32 -1.10
C GLN A 134 -5.83 39.41 0.43
N GLU A 135 -6.24 38.31 1.07
CA GLU A 135 -5.66 37.84 2.33
C GLU A 135 -5.08 36.46 2.04
N ASP A 136 -3.79 36.50 1.71
CA ASP A 136 -2.87 35.39 1.84
C ASP A 136 -2.80 35.05 3.34
N SER A 137 -3.75 34.24 3.80
CA SER A 137 -3.69 33.63 5.11
C SER A 137 -2.90 32.34 4.96
N GLY A 138 -1.63 32.41 5.37
CA GLY A 138 -0.76 31.26 5.57
C GLY A 138 -1.35 30.33 6.61
N SER A 139 -2.31 29.51 6.18
CA SER A 139 -2.73 28.31 6.88
C SER A 139 -1.71 27.22 6.54
N PRO A 140 -1.17 26.48 7.53
CA PRO A 140 -0.45 25.25 7.26
C PRO A 140 -1.40 24.33 6.48
N CYS A 141 -1.20 24.23 5.16
CA CYS A 141 -2.00 23.36 4.31
C CYS A 141 -1.78 21.94 4.83
N THR A 142 -2.81 21.37 5.45
CA THR A 142 -2.68 20.04 6.05
C THR A 142 -2.44 19.02 4.94
N LEU A 143 -1.80 17.89 5.25
CA LEU A 143 -1.63 16.80 4.27
C LEU A 143 -2.97 16.36 3.66
N ASP A 144 -4.07 16.48 4.42
CA ASP A 144 -5.43 16.19 3.98
C ASP A 144 -6.00 17.24 3.00
N ASP A 145 -5.60 18.51 3.10
CA ASP A 145 -6.00 19.53 2.12
C ASP A 145 -5.32 19.31 0.77
N LYS A 146 -4.04 18.89 0.80
CA LYS A 146 -3.30 18.50 -0.40
C LYS A 146 -3.91 17.25 -1.04
N ALA A 147 -4.31 16.27 -0.24
CA ALA A 147 -5.05 15.08 -0.66
C ALA A 147 -6.24 15.40 -1.54
N LYS A 148 -7.13 16.22 -0.97
CA LYS A 148 -8.40 16.57 -1.55
C LYS A 148 -8.18 17.33 -2.85
N ARG A 149 -7.19 18.23 -2.89
CA ARG A 149 -6.82 18.98 -4.08
C ARG A 149 -6.37 18.06 -5.23
N GLU A 150 -5.44 17.16 -4.99
CA GLU A 150 -4.94 16.25 -6.03
C GLU A 150 -6.02 15.26 -6.50
N ARG A 151 -6.89 14.81 -5.59
CA ARG A 151 -8.06 14.00 -5.95
C ARG A 151 -9.01 14.75 -6.88
N LEU A 152 -9.36 15.98 -6.52
CA LEU A 152 -10.24 16.83 -7.33
C LEU A 152 -9.62 17.15 -8.69
N LYS A 153 -8.31 17.42 -8.74
CA LYS A 153 -7.57 17.64 -9.99
C LYS A 153 -7.67 16.43 -10.91
N SER A 154 -7.42 15.22 -10.39
CA SER A 154 -7.53 13.97 -11.15
C SER A 154 -8.95 13.74 -11.67
N LEU A 155 -9.97 14.05 -10.87
CA LEU A 155 -11.36 13.88 -11.28
C LEU A 155 -11.87 14.94 -12.27
N SER A 156 -11.25 16.12 -12.30
CA SER A 156 -11.69 17.24 -13.14
C SER A 156 -11.70 16.91 -14.63
N MET A 157 -10.89 15.94 -15.08
CA MET A 157 -10.88 15.45 -16.45
C MET A 157 -12.22 14.84 -16.89
N PHE A 158 -13.06 14.42 -15.95
CA PHE A 158 -14.38 13.84 -16.20
C PHE A 158 -15.53 14.88 -16.19
N GLY A 159 -15.20 16.17 -16.05
CA GLY A 159 -16.12 17.30 -16.07
C GLY A 159 -16.33 17.97 -14.70
N MET A 160 -17.15 19.04 -14.68
CA MET A 160 -17.39 19.87 -13.49
C MET A 160 -18.20 19.15 -12.40
N LEU A 161 -19.09 18.24 -12.79
CA LEU A 161 -19.96 17.47 -11.89
C LEU A 161 -19.58 16.00 -11.95
N VAL A 162 -18.83 15.55 -10.95
CA VAL A 162 -18.38 14.16 -10.82
C VAL A 162 -19.34 13.40 -9.93
N SER A 163 -19.79 12.23 -10.39
CA SER A 163 -20.73 11.41 -9.62
C SER A 163 -20.12 10.94 -8.28
N PRO A 164 -20.93 10.77 -7.22
CA PRO A 164 -20.46 10.15 -5.99
C PRO A 164 -19.85 8.76 -6.21
N LYS A 165 -20.35 8.01 -7.21
CA LYS A 165 -19.84 6.70 -7.58
C LYS A 165 -18.43 6.76 -8.17
N LEU A 166 -18.11 7.78 -8.97
CA LEU A 166 -16.74 7.93 -9.49
C LEU A 166 -15.75 8.27 -8.37
N ARG A 167 -16.17 9.11 -7.40
CA ARG A 167 -15.38 9.41 -6.21
C ARG A 167 -15.13 8.18 -5.35
N ALA A 168 -16.17 7.37 -5.14
CA ALA A 168 -16.04 6.11 -4.41
C ALA A 168 -15.09 5.14 -5.14
N ALA A 169 -15.20 5.04 -6.47
CA ALA A 169 -14.29 4.22 -7.27
C ALA A 169 -12.84 4.67 -7.15
N GLN A 170 -12.58 5.99 -7.20
CA GLN A 170 -11.23 6.55 -6.97
C GLN A 170 -10.69 6.13 -5.61
N LEU A 171 -11.48 6.28 -4.54
CA LEU A 171 -11.07 5.89 -3.20
C LEU A 171 -10.77 4.39 -3.11
N SER A 172 -11.61 3.54 -3.70
CA SER A 172 -11.40 2.10 -3.78
C SER A 172 -10.07 1.76 -4.47
N TYR A 173 -9.73 2.41 -5.58
CA TYR A 173 -8.45 2.19 -6.25
C TYR A 173 -7.25 2.75 -5.46
N GLU A 174 -7.40 3.88 -4.77
CA GLU A 174 -6.37 4.39 -3.88
C GLU A 174 -6.06 3.40 -2.75
N THR A 175 -7.10 2.86 -2.10
CA THR A 175 -6.96 1.82 -1.08
C THR A 175 -6.35 0.54 -1.65
N ALA A 176 -6.74 0.14 -2.86
CA ALA A 176 -6.14 -1.04 -3.53
C ALA A 176 -4.63 -0.88 -3.72
N VAL A 177 -4.14 0.33 -4.06
CA VAL A 177 -2.70 0.59 -4.17
C VAL A 177 -2.01 0.51 -2.82
N ASP A 178 -2.62 1.00 -1.74
CA ASP A 178 -2.10 0.80 -0.37
C ASP A 178 -1.95 -0.69 -0.05
N THR A 179 -3.02 -1.46 -0.27
CA THR A 179 -3.02 -2.91 -0.01
C THR A 179 -2.00 -3.64 -0.87
N ILE A 180 -1.78 -3.24 -2.13
CA ILE A 180 -0.75 -3.85 -3.00
C ILE A 180 0.66 -3.65 -2.41
N VAL A 181 0.97 -2.49 -1.85
CA VAL A 181 2.25 -2.24 -1.18
C VAL A 181 2.39 -3.09 0.08
N GLU A 182 1.33 -3.21 0.87
CA GLU A 182 1.30 -4.11 2.03
C GLU A 182 1.51 -5.57 1.63
N ILE A 183 0.86 -6.04 0.54
CA ILE A 183 1.06 -7.37 -0.03
C ILE A 183 2.51 -7.56 -0.46
N ALA A 184 3.14 -6.57 -1.08
CA ALA A 184 4.53 -6.66 -1.51
C ALA A 184 5.48 -6.81 -0.31
N ASN A 185 5.25 -6.02 0.75
CA ASN A 185 6.00 -6.12 2.01
C ASN A 185 5.78 -7.47 2.70
N MET A 186 4.52 -7.90 2.84
CA MET A 186 4.17 -9.19 3.46
C MET A 186 4.76 -10.36 2.68
N ARG A 187 4.74 -10.30 1.35
CA ARG A 187 5.38 -11.31 0.50
C ARG A 187 6.89 -11.38 0.72
N MET A 188 7.55 -10.26 0.99
CA MET A 188 8.98 -10.26 1.33
C MET A 188 9.21 -10.98 2.66
N SER A 189 8.45 -10.64 3.70
CA SER A 189 8.53 -11.30 5.01
C SER A 189 8.22 -12.80 4.92
N LEU A 190 7.22 -13.18 4.13
CA LEU A 190 6.86 -14.58 3.87
C LEU A 190 8.01 -15.36 3.22
N LEU A 191 8.67 -14.77 2.22
CA LEU A 191 9.81 -15.39 1.55
C LEU A 191 11.01 -15.52 2.50
N GLN A 192 11.23 -14.55 3.37
CA GLN A 192 12.25 -14.60 4.40
C GLN A 192 11.97 -15.75 5.39
N ALA A 193 10.77 -15.79 5.98
CA ALA A 193 10.37 -16.85 6.91
C ALA A 193 10.46 -18.25 6.26
N TYR A 194 10.07 -18.37 4.99
CA TYR A 194 10.25 -19.60 4.23
C TYR A 194 11.72 -20.02 4.12
N SER A 195 12.62 -19.08 3.82
CA SER A 195 14.04 -19.37 3.70
C SER A 195 14.65 -19.84 5.03
N GLU A 196 14.25 -19.23 6.15
CA GLU A 196 14.70 -19.63 7.49
C GLU A 196 14.26 -21.06 7.84
N VAL A 197 12.98 -21.39 7.58
CA VAL A 197 12.46 -22.76 7.76
C VAL A 197 13.17 -23.76 6.84
N ALA A 198 13.42 -23.38 5.58
CA ALA A 198 14.06 -24.26 4.61
C ALA A 198 15.54 -24.55 4.96
N GLU A 199 16.28 -23.57 5.49
CA GLU A 199 17.64 -23.79 5.97
C GLU A 199 17.65 -24.67 7.22
N GLU A 200 16.71 -24.51 8.13
CA GLU A 200 16.60 -25.33 9.34
C GLU A 200 16.26 -26.81 9.04
N ILE A 201 15.40 -27.08 8.06
CA ILE A 201 15.14 -28.45 7.59
C ILE A 201 16.41 -29.06 6.99
N ARG A 202 17.27 -28.26 6.32
CA ARG A 202 18.54 -28.76 5.76
C ARG A 202 19.57 -29.05 6.84
N THR A 203 19.71 -28.20 7.85
CA THR A 203 20.68 -28.41 8.94
C THR A 203 20.33 -29.62 9.80
N THR A 204 19.04 -29.82 10.09
CA THR A 204 18.56 -31.01 10.82
C THR A 204 18.77 -32.32 10.08
N ARG A 205 18.77 -32.32 8.74
CA ARG A 205 19.01 -33.52 7.92
C ARG A 205 20.48 -33.92 7.82
N ASN A 206 21.40 -32.98 8.05
CA ASN A 206 22.84 -33.20 7.93
C ASN A 206 23.53 -33.55 9.26
N ASN A 207 22.77 -33.57 10.37
CA ASN A 207 23.21 -33.99 11.71
C ASN A 207 22.59 -35.36 12.06
#